data_AF-A0A961MQH9-F1
#
_entry.id   AF-A0A961MQH9-F1
#
_cell.length_a   1.000
_cell.length_b   1.000
_cell.length_c   1.000
_cell.angle_alpha   90.00
_cell.angle_beta   90.00
_cell.angle_gamma   90.00
#
_symmetry.space_group_name_H-M   'P 1'
#
loop_
_entity.id
_entity.type
_entity.pdbx_description
1 polymer ?
#
loop_
_entity_poly.entity_id
_entity_poly.type
_entity_poly.pdbx_seq_one_letter_code
_entity_poly.pdbx_strand_id
1 'polypeptide(L)'
;MTDDAETMPIEDYLAKGGQLTSPGNVPPRYRGELLRLMASFVDSELAASAGFADTINTAPGITARIAACRITLEKADHAERVL
;
A
#
# COMPACT_ATOMS: atom_id res chain seq x y z
N MET A 1 1.19 31.43 26.38
CA MET A 1 2.63 31.12 26.28
C MET A 1 2.71 30.06 25.20
N THR A 2 2.94 30.51 23.97
CA THR A 2 2.97 29.72 22.75
C THR A 2 4.21 28.84 22.77
N ASP A 3 4.01 27.56 23.07
CA ASP A 3 5.04 26.55 22.87
C ASP A 3 4.89 26.03 21.43
N ASP A 4 5.06 26.94 20.47
CA ASP A 4 5.39 26.59 19.09
C ASP A 4 6.86 26.18 19.09
N ALA A 5 7.17 25.05 19.73
CA ALA A 5 8.43 24.38 19.49
C ALA A 5 8.48 24.08 17.99
N GLU A 6 9.27 24.87 17.25
CA GLU A 6 9.40 24.82 15.80
C GLU A 6 9.49 23.36 15.36
N THR A 7 8.39 22.85 14.81
CA THR A 7 8.39 21.52 14.23
C THR A 7 9.25 21.64 12.99
N MET A 8 10.47 21.07 13.06
CA MET A 8 11.42 21.07 11.96
C MET A 8 10.71 20.69 10.66
N PRO A 9 10.89 21.45 9.55
CA PRO A 9 10.35 21.08 8.25
C PRO A 9 10.72 19.64 7.89
N ILE A 10 9.81 18.93 7.23
CA ILE A 10 10.02 17.51 6.90
C ILE A 10 11.24 17.32 6.01
N GLU A 11 11.53 18.29 5.14
CA GLU A 11 12.67 18.31 4.24
C GLU A 11 13.99 18.32 5.03
N ASP A 12 14.08 19.17 6.06
CA ASP A 12 15.25 19.27 6.93
C ASP A 12 15.41 18.02 7.81
N TYR A 13 14.31 17.44 8.27
CA TYR A 13 14.31 16.17 9.01
C TYR A 13 14.89 15.04 8.17
N LEU A 14 14.43 14.91 6.92
CA LEU A 14 14.91 13.91 5.97
C LEU A 14 16.37 14.15 5.56
N ALA A 15 16.76 15.39 5.31
CA ALA A 15 18.14 15.75 4.94
C ALA A 15 19.17 15.39 6.02
N LYS A 16 18.74 15.37 7.29
CA LYS A 16 19.56 14.94 8.44
C LYS A 16 19.51 13.43 8.69
N GLY A 17 18.92 12.64 7.80
CA GLY A 17 18.79 11.19 7.93
C GLY A 17 17.60 10.73 8.78
N GLY A 18 16.63 11.61 9.04
CA GLY A 18 15.36 11.24 9.68
C GLY A 18 14.57 10.23 8.85
N GLN A 19 13.78 9.38 9.52
CA GLN A 19 12.97 8.35 8.86
C GLN A 19 11.50 8.47 9.29
N LEU A 20 10.60 8.45 8.32
CA LEU A 20 9.15 8.51 8.55
C LEU A 20 8.62 7.12 8.95
N THR A 21 8.83 6.75 10.21
CA THR A 21 8.51 5.40 10.73
C THR A 21 7.21 5.36 11.52
N SER A 22 6.60 6.51 11.82
CA SER A 22 5.35 6.56 12.56
C SER A 22 4.45 7.70 12.07
N PRO A 23 3.12 7.63 12.28
CA PRO A 23 2.25 8.75 11.96
C PRO A 23 2.66 10.06 12.66
N GLY A 24 3.28 9.97 13.84
CA GLY A 24 3.62 11.11 14.70
C GLY A 24 4.73 12.02 14.16
N ASN A 25 5.61 11.52 13.30
CA ASN A 25 6.69 12.32 12.70
C ASN A 25 6.43 12.70 11.23
N VAL A 26 5.15 12.71 10.83
CA VAL A 26 4.70 13.03 9.48
C VAL A 26 3.66 14.15 9.51
N PRO A 27 3.78 15.21 8.68
CA PRO A 27 2.78 16.26 8.57
C PRO A 27 1.39 15.71 8.22
N PRO A 28 0.29 16.25 8.76
CA PRO A 28 -1.06 15.74 8.52
C PRO A 28 -1.44 15.66 7.04
N ARG A 29 -1.03 16.63 6.22
CA ARG A 29 -1.29 16.63 4.76
C ARG A 29 -0.57 15.49 4.06
N TYR A 30 0.70 15.27 4.36
CA TYR A 30 1.48 14.16 3.79
C TYR A 30 0.84 12.81 4.18
N ARG A 31 0.43 12.67 5.45
CA ARG A 31 -0.27 11.47 5.92
C ARG A 31 -1.55 11.21 5.13
N GLY A 32 -2.35 12.25 4.87
CA GLY A 32 -3.57 12.13 4.07
C GLY A 32 -3.30 11.63 2.66
N GLU A 33 -2.29 12.19 1.97
CA GLU A 33 -1.91 11.73 0.63
C GLU A 33 -1.34 10.31 0.63
N LEU A 34 -0.54 9.94 1.65
CA LEU A 34 -0.04 8.58 1.79
C LEU A 34 -1.19 7.58 1.97
N LEU A 35 -2.16 7.87 2.84
CA LEU A 35 -3.35 7.04 3.03
C LEU A 35 -4.17 6.91 1.75
N ARG A 36 -4.32 8.00 1.00
CA ARG A 36 -5.01 7.98 -0.30
C ARG A 36 -4.30 7.06 -1.30
N LEU A 37 -2.97 7.14 -1.39
CA LEU A 37 -2.16 6.25 -2.25
C LEU A 37 -2.25 4.79 -1.80
N MET A 38 -2.16 4.52 -0.50
CA MET A 38 -2.30 3.17 0.06
C MET A 38 -3.68 2.57 -0.23
N ALA A 39 -4.76 3.36 -0.08
CA ALA A 39 -6.11 2.92 -0.42
C ALA A 39 -6.24 2.58 -1.92
N SER A 40 -5.73 3.45 -2.80
CA SER A 40 -5.72 3.19 -4.25
C SER A 40 -4.90 1.94 -4.63
N PHE A 41 -3.81 1.68 -3.90
CA PHE A 41 -3.01 0.46 -4.09
C PHE A 41 -3.80 -0.79 -3.68
N VAL A 42 -4.44 -0.78 -2.51
CA VAL A 42 -5.29 -1.88 -2.02
C VAL A 42 -6.41 -2.17 -3.03
N ASP A 43 -7.11 -1.15 -3.50
CA ASP A 43 -8.17 -1.31 -4.51
C ASP A 43 -7.63 -1.94 -5.80
N SER A 44 -6.41 -1.58 -6.22
CA SER A 44 -5.77 -2.13 -7.41
C SER A 44 -5.40 -3.62 -7.24
N GLU A 45 -4.85 -3.99 -6.09
CA GLU A 45 -4.53 -5.40 -5.80
C GLU A 45 -5.81 -6.25 -5.69
N LEU A 46 -6.88 -5.75 -5.07
CA LEU A 46 -8.17 -6.43 -5.00
C LEU A 46 -8.83 -6.59 -6.39
N ALA A 47 -8.78 -5.56 -7.22
CA ALA A 47 -9.27 -5.63 -8.60
C ALA A 47 -8.50 -6.69 -9.43
N ALA A 48 -7.17 -6.74 -9.27
CA ALA A 48 -6.35 -7.77 -9.91
C ALA A 48 -6.70 -9.18 -9.39
N SER A 49 -6.84 -9.34 -8.07
CA SER A 49 -7.22 -10.62 -7.46
C SER A 49 -8.55 -11.15 -8.04
N ALA A 50 -9.56 -10.29 -8.12
CA ALA A 50 -10.87 -10.63 -8.69
C ALA A 50 -10.78 -11.00 -10.19
N GLY A 51 -10.00 -10.26 -10.98
CA GLY A 51 -9.81 -10.55 -12.40
C GLY A 51 -9.15 -11.93 -12.65
N PHE A 52 -8.14 -12.28 -11.87
CA PHE A 52 -7.52 -13.61 -11.98
C PHE A 52 -8.42 -14.72 -11.45
N ALA A 53 -9.23 -14.47 -10.41
CA ALA A 53 -10.16 -15.45 -9.87
C ALA A 53 -11.16 -15.94 -10.93
N ASP A 54 -11.69 -15.02 -11.74
CA ASP A 54 -12.61 -15.34 -12.85
C ASP A 54 -11.94 -16.21 -13.93
N THR A 55 -10.63 -16.05 -14.11
CA THR A 55 -9.84 -16.76 -15.13
C THR A 55 -9.46 -18.20 -14.71
N ILE A 56 -9.51 -18.54 -13.43
CA ILE A 56 -9.06 -19.86 -12.91
C ILE A 56 -9.74 -21.03 -13.63
N ASN A 57 -11.05 -20.96 -13.86
CA ASN A 57 -11.79 -22.07 -14.45
C ASN A 57 -11.69 -22.15 -15.98
N THR A 58 -11.27 -21.06 -16.63
CA THR A 58 -11.17 -20.94 -18.10
C THR A 58 -9.73 -21.06 -18.61
N ALA A 59 -8.72 -20.96 -17.74
CA ALA A 59 -7.31 -21.06 -18.10
C ALA A 59 -6.94 -22.46 -18.69
N PRO A 60 -6.01 -22.49 -19.67
CA PRO A 60 -5.66 -23.72 -20.40
C PRO A 60 -4.75 -24.64 -19.57
N GLY A 61 -5.26 -25.83 -19.23
CA GLY A 61 -4.50 -26.87 -18.53
C GLY A 61 -4.22 -26.55 -17.06
N ILE A 62 -3.82 -27.56 -16.29
CA ILE A 62 -3.71 -27.45 -14.83
C ILE A 62 -2.63 -26.45 -14.38
N THR A 63 -1.53 -26.35 -15.10
CA THR A 63 -0.42 -25.44 -14.76
C THR A 63 -0.85 -23.97 -14.81
N ALA A 64 -1.61 -23.57 -15.84
CA ALA A 64 -2.11 -22.21 -15.95
C ALA A 64 -3.14 -21.89 -14.86
N ARG A 65 -3.96 -22.87 -14.48
CA ARG A 65 -4.91 -22.72 -13.35
C ARG A 65 -4.19 -22.53 -12.03
N ILE A 66 -3.14 -23.30 -11.76
CA ILE A 66 -2.30 -23.14 -10.57
C ILE A 66 -1.67 -21.74 -10.55
N ALA A 67 -1.19 -21.25 -11.69
CA ALA A 67 -0.64 -19.89 -11.79
C ALA A 67 -1.71 -18.83 -11.47
N ALA A 68 -2.91 -18.94 -12.05
CA ALA A 68 -4.01 -18.02 -11.76
C ALA A 68 -4.39 -18.03 -10.26
N CYS A 69 -4.52 -19.22 -9.64
CA CYS A 69 -4.78 -19.33 -8.20
C CYS A 69 -3.71 -18.64 -7.34
N ARG A 70 -2.43 -18.83 -7.68
CA ARG A 70 -1.32 -18.20 -6.95
C ARG A 70 -1.36 -16.68 -7.05
N ILE A 71 -1.56 -16.14 -8.26
CA ILE A 71 -1.68 -14.71 -8.45
C ILE A 71 -2.87 -14.14 -7.67
N THR A 72 -4.05 -14.78 -7.73
CA THR A 72 -5.23 -14.36 -6.95
C THR A 72 -4.91 -14.28 -5.46
N LEU A 73 -4.25 -15.30 -4.90
CA LEU A 73 -3.86 -15.35 -3.49
C LEU A 73 -2.82 -14.27 -3.15
N GLU A 74 -1.76 -14.15 -3.93
CA GLU A 74 -0.69 -13.17 -3.72
C GLU A 74 -1.23 -11.73 -3.74
N LYS A 75 -2.17 -11.43 -4.64
CA LYS A 75 -2.81 -10.11 -4.72
C LYS A 75 -3.69 -9.80 -3.51
N ALA A 76 -4.41 -10.79 -2.99
CA ALA A 76 -5.15 -10.60 -1.73
C ALA A 76 -4.20 -10.42 -0.54
N ASP A 77 -3.12 -11.21 -0.45
CA ASP A 77 -2.10 -11.11 0.60
C ASP A 77 -1.39 -9.74 0.59
N HIS A 78 -1.06 -9.20 -0.59
CA HIS A 78 -0.47 -7.86 -0.70
C HIS A 78 -1.42 -6.76 -0.20
N ALA A 79 -2.71 -6.87 -0.51
CA ALA A 79 -3.72 -5.93 0.00
C ALA A 79 -3.82 -6.02 1.53
N GLU A 80 -3.82 -7.24 2.08
CA GLU A 80 -3.84 -7.49 3.53
C GLU A 80 -2.64 -6.86 4.25
N ARG A 81 -1.44 -6.91 3.67
CA ARG A 81 -0.23 -6.32 4.29
C ARG A 81 -0.25 -4.80 4.41
N VAL A 82 -1.11 -4.13 3.64
CA VAL A 82 -1.24 -2.66 3.65
C VAL A 82 -2.34 -2.19 4.59
N LEU A 83 -3.34 -3.03 4.87
CA LEU A 83 -4.44 -2.78 5.81
C LEU A 83 -4.08 -3.21 7.25
#